data_AF-A0A917M8E6-F1
#
_entry.id   AF-A0A917M8E6-F1
#
_cell.length_a   1.000
_cell.length_b   1.000
_cell.length_c   1.000
_cell.angle_alpha   90.00
_cell.angle_beta   90.00
_cell.angle_gamma   90.00
#
_symmetry.space_group_name_H-M   'P 1'
#
loop_
_entity.id
_entity.type
_entity.pdbx_description
1 polymer ?
#
loop_
_entity_poly.entity_id
_entity_poly.type
_entity_poly.pdbx_seq_one_letter_code
_entity_poly.pdbx_strand_id
1 'polypeptide(L)'
;MVRESSWYALGLLVRDRAGDHPEDAQRAIDILNAVLDQQYLDPKAKWFGTFKRTPEEPLPPVGEPAFRGYDPNWRHFVGTTLEMILIEYPTRIPAPLKERMYRAIDAAVSGEMHDGRLVPSYSNIALMYGALWDFAAVHDKNAAWLSQSTAWTNEVYRLFQQYRTFDEFNAPTYYGVDLYGLALWREYGSTPHMREIARDMEAGLWTDIADFYQPNLRNIAGPYDRSYGMDMTQYVTPSGVWMRSILSADKAPLPMHLTLNTFQIADVWFAPQVTLLGTHVPDAALAKLRKFEGPHFINRTIDSRRTATTWIGNHAIWGGEFTSRTKDTGNKTQFHPATAQWRMPSGQIGWMKITRSPNIDSVADRGGITVATDGDVRFRIFTGSETSGVLRDAWTLPGFDVAVQTDAKGFTAIRPKNCGGCVDATYTGLHSIRLNMHTIQ
;
A
#
# COMPACT_ATOMS: atom_id res chain seq x y z
N MET A 1 -13.04 5.10 15.13
CA MET A 1 -11.60 4.81 15.00
C MET A 1 -10.84 6.13 15.03
N VAL A 2 -9.70 6.22 15.72
CA VAL A 2 -9.06 7.51 16.04
C VAL A 2 -8.41 8.17 14.84
N ARG A 3 -7.62 7.41 14.07
CA ARG A 3 -6.92 7.89 12.87
C ARG A 3 -7.90 8.44 11.85
N GLU A 4 -8.95 7.68 11.58
CA GLU A 4 -9.96 7.99 10.58
C GLU A 4 -10.80 9.21 10.99
N SER A 5 -11.03 9.41 12.29
CA SER A 5 -11.62 10.64 12.81
C SER A 5 -10.75 11.87 12.50
N SER A 6 -9.42 11.76 12.58
CA SER A 6 -8.54 12.88 12.20
C SER A 6 -8.67 13.23 10.71
N TRP A 7 -8.79 12.23 9.84
CA TRP A 7 -9.00 12.42 8.40
C TRP A 7 -10.36 13.05 8.10
N TYR A 8 -11.38 12.64 8.86
CA TYR A 8 -12.70 13.26 8.76
C TYR A 8 -12.67 14.74 9.18
N ALA A 9 -11.95 15.08 10.26
CA ALA A 9 -11.78 16.48 10.67
C ALA A 9 -11.09 17.32 9.57
N LEU A 10 -10.05 16.78 8.92
CA LEU A 10 -9.44 17.42 7.75
C LEU A 10 -10.47 17.63 6.62
N GLY A 11 -11.27 16.61 6.29
CA GLY A 11 -12.30 16.71 5.26
C GLY A 11 -13.39 17.75 5.55
N LEU A 12 -13.74 17.94 6.83
CA LEU A 12 -14.66 19.00 7.25
C LEU A 12 -14.06 20.40 7.04
N LEU A 13 -12.78 20.58 7.36
CA LEU A 13 -12.08 21.85 7.12
C LEU A 13 -11.91 22.15 5.63
N VAL A 14 -11.72 21.11 4.80
CA VAL A 14 -11.72 21.24 3.33
C VAL A 14 -13.08 21.75 2.82
N ARG A 15 -14.18 21.27 3.40
CA ARG A 15 -15.53 21.74 3.05
C ARG A 15 -15.77 23.18 3.51
N ASP A 16 -15.34 23.55 4.71
CA ASP A 16 -15.39 24.92 5.23
C ASP A 16 -14.30 25.85 4.65
N ARG A 17 -13.62 25.48 3.57
CA ARG A 17 -12.51 26.30 3.03
C ARG A 17 -12.94 27.75 2.73
N ALA A 18 -14.17 27.96 2.26
CA ALA A 18 -14.71 29.30 2.01
C ALA A 18 -15.25 30.00 3.27
N GLY A 19 -15.36 29.31 4.41
CA GLY A 19 -15.91 29.84 5.66
C GLY A 19 -17.43 29.90 5.71
N ASP A 20 -18.10 29.20 4.81
CA ASP A 20 -19.56 29.13 4.67
C ASP A 20 -20.17 27.89 5.35
N HIS A 21 -19.35 27.08 6.02
CA HIS A 21 -19.76 25.89 6.78
C HIS A 21 -19.22 25.93 8.22
N PRO A 22 -19.61 26.94 9.03
CA PRO A 22 -19.11 27.08 10.40
C PRO A 22 -19.41 25.86 11.30
N GLU A 23 -20.46 25.10 11.00
CA GLU A 23 -20.78 23.83 11.65
C GLU A 23 -19.74 22.74 11.39
N ASP A 24 -19.18 22.67 10.17
CA ASP A 24 -18.13 21.73 9.82
C ASP A 24 -16.82 22.10 10.55
N ALA A 25 -16.51 23.39 10.64
CA ALA A 25 -15.36 23.89 11.41
C ALA A 25 -15.47 23.55 12.90
N GLN A 26 -16.63 23.83 13.53
CA GLN A 26 -16.85 23.49 14.93
C GLN A 26 -16.76 21.97 15.16
N ARG A 27 -17.35 21.17 14.27
CA ARG A 27 -17.29 19.72 14.34
C ARG A 27 -15.85 19.20 14.22
N ALA A 28 -15.03 19.79 13.34
CA ALA A 28 -13.62 19.45 13.21
C ALA A 28 -12.85 19.75 14.51
N ILE A 29 -13.09 20.90 15.13
CA ILE A 29 -12.48 21.28 16.43
C ILE A 29 -12.83 20.26 17.52
N ASP A 30 -14.09 19.86 17.63
CA ASP A 30 -14.55 18.88 18.62
C ASP A 30 -13.87 17.51 18.40
N ILE A 31 -13.80 17.07 17.13
CA ILE A 31 -13.14 15.82 16.76
C ILE A 31 -11.64 15.87 17.08
N LEU A 32 -10.95 16.96 16.75
CA LEU A 32 -9.52 17.11 17.01
C LEU A 32 -9.21 17.03 18.50
N ASN A 33 -10.01 17.67 19.35
CA ASN A 33 -9.87 17.51 20.80
C ASN A 33 -10.02 16.05 21.24
N ALA A 34 -11.07 15.36 20.76
CA ALA A 34 -11.31 13.96 21.09
C ALA A 34 -10.19 13.03 20.60
N VAL A 35 -9.61 13.29 19.42
CA VAL A 35 -8.47 12.55 18.88
C VAL A 35 -7.22 12.76 19.74
N LEU A 36 -6.92 14.00 20.11
CA LEU A 36 -5.75 14.34 20.94
C LEU A 36 -5.84 13.70 22.34
N ASP A 37 -7.04 13.53 22.88
CA ASP A 37 -7.25 12.82 24.16
C ASP A 37 -6.90 11.32 24.08
N GLN A 38 -6.74 10.76 22.88
CA GLN A 38 -6.35 9.36 22.67
C GLN A 38 -4.84 9.16 22.48
N GLN A 39 -4.03 10.23 22.57
CA GLN A 39 -2.58 10.10 22.46
C GLN A 39 -2.00 9.51 23.73
N TYR A 40 -1.07 8.58 23.58
CA TYR A 40 -0.33 8.03 24.69
C TYR A 40 0.87 8.92 25.04
N LEU A 41 0.94 9.41 26.29
CA LEU A 41 1.89 10.44 26.72
C LEU A 41 2.83 10.00 27.85
N ASP A 42 2.96 8.70 28.13
CA ASP A 42 4.01 8.20 29.04
C ASP A 42 5.35 8.15 28.29
N PRO A 43 6.33 9.03 28.61
CA PRO A 43 7.59 9.10 27.89
C PRO A 43 8.50 7.89 28.13
N LYS A 44 8.17 7.01 29.08
CA LYS A 44 8.94 5.79 29.37
C LYS A 44 8.45 4.58 28.56
N ALA A 45 7.29 4.71 27.92
CA ALA A 45 6.67 3.61 27.20
C ALA A 45 7.09 3.59 25.72
N LYS A 46 7.24 2.39 25.14
CA LYS A 46 7.50 2.25 23.69
C LYS A 46 6.40 2.86 22.81
N TRP A 47 5.17 2.88 23.32
CA TRP A 47 4.03 3.46 22.65
C TRP A 47 3.91 4.98 22.86
N PHE A 48 4.91 5.66 23.45
CA PHE A 48 4.91 7.11 23.59
C PHE A 48 4.65 7.81 22.25
N GLY A 49 3.80 8.83 22.27
CA GLY A 49 3.47 9.65 21.11
C GLY A 49 2.53 9.01 20.09
N THR A 50 2.27 7.70 20.16
CA THR A 50 1.23 7.07 19.30
C THR A 50 -0.16 7.27 19.88
N PHE A 51 -1.17 6.81 19.15
CA PHE A 51 -2.57 6.96 19.50
C PHE A 51 -3.22 5.59 19.66
N LYS A 52 -4.27 5.52 20.48
CA LYS A 52 -5.19 4.38 20.45
C LYS A 52 -5.74 4.19 19.03
N ARG A 53 -6.04 2.96 18.63
CA ARG A 53 -6.75 2.69 17.35
C ARG A 53 -8.24 2.99 17.50
N THR A 54 -8.81 2.66 18.66
CA THR A 54 -10.17 3.06 19.05
C THR A 54 -10.19 3.57 20.50
N PRO A 55 -11.12 4.47 20.87
CA PRO A 55 -11.18 5.01 22.23
C PRO A 55 -11.33 3.94 23.32
N GLU A 56 -11.99 2.82 22.97
CA GLU A 56 -12.28 1.69 23.86
C GLU A 56 -11.06 0.80 24.13
N GLU A 57 -9.96 0.97 23.38
CA GLU A 57 -8.77 0.17 23.62
C GLU A 57 -8.21 0.42 25.03
N PRO A 58 -7.86 -0.65 25.78
CA PRO A 58 -7.21 -0.50 27.06
C PRO A 58 -5.82 0.12 26.87
N LEU A 59 -5.25 0.62 27.97
CA LEU A 59 -3.85 1.00 27.99
C LEU A 59 -2.98 -0.26 27.71
N PRO A 60 -2.03 -0.22 26.76
CA PRO A 60 -1.19 -1.38 26.49
C PRO A 60 -0.31 -1.68 27.71
N PRO A 61 -0.23 -2.95 28.18
CA PRO A 61 0.61 -3.30 29.31
C PRO A 61 2.09 -3.07 29.01
N VAL A 62 2.90 -3.00 30.07
CA VAL A 62 4.36 -2.89 29.93
C VAL A 62 4.90 -4.08 29.14
N GLY A 63 5.69 -3.82 28.11
CA GLY A 63 6.27 -4.85 27.25
C GLY A 63 5.31 -5.42 26.19
N GLU A 64 4.11 -4.85 26.02
CA GLU A 64 3.18 -5.27 24.97
C GLU A 64 3.84 -5.19 23.58
N PRO A 65 3.73 -6.24 22.74
CA PRO A 65 4.27 -6.20 21.38
C PRO A 65 3.58 -5.16 20.51
N ALA A 66 4.38 -4.44 19.71
CA ALA A 66 3.88 -3.56 18.65
C ALA A 66 2.99 -4.35 17.66
N PHE A 67 2.03 -3.65 17.06
CA PHE A 67 1.02 -4.17 16.13
C PHE A 67 0.02 -5.19 16.72
N ARG A 68 0.17 -5.55 18.00
CA ARG A 68 -0.80 -6.37 18.74
C ARG A 68 -1.65 -5.47 19.65
N GLY A 69 -1.07 -4.95 20.72
CA GLY A 69 -1.79 -4.12 21.69
C GLY A 69 -1.76 -2.62 21.41
N TYR A 70 -0.90 -2.16 20.52
CA TYR A 70 -0.90 -0.80 19.97
C TYR A 70 -0.30 -0.79 18.56
N ASP A 71 -0.50 0.29 17.81
CA ASP A 71 0.15 0.48 16.52
C ASP A 71 1.05 1.74 16.58
N PRO A 72 2.38 1.60 16.45
CA PRO A 72 3.27 2.76 16.46
C PRO A 72 3.12 3.62 15.20
N ASN A 73 2.58 3.11 14.09
CA ASN A 73 2.40 3.88 12.86
C ASN A 73 1.32 4.97 13.01
N TRP A 74 0.42 4.85 13.99
CA TRP A 74 -0.66 5.82 14.22
C TRP A 74 -0.11 7.21 14.55
N ARG A 75 1.07 7.31 15.17
CA ARG A 75 1.75 8.60 15.43
C ARG A 75 2.00 9.38 14.14
N HIS A 76 2.35 8.70 13.05
CA HIS A 76 2.60 9.35 11.76
C HIS A 76 1.31 9.66 11.02
N PHE A 77 0.35 8.74 10.98
CA PHE A 77 -0.92 8.97 10.28
C PHE A 77 -1.71 10.13 10.89
N VAL A 78 -1.82 10.15 12.22
CA VAL A 78 -2.48 11.25 12.92
C VAL A 78 -1.61 12.49 12.86
N GLY A 79 -0.32 12.40 13.18
CA GLY A 79 0.61 13.53 13.20
C GLY A 79 0.66 14.30 11.88
N THR A 80 0.83 13.61 10.75
CA THR A 80 0.84 14.26 9.42
C THR A 80 -0.52 14.85 9.05
N THR A 81 -1.63 14.29 9.55
CA THR A 81 -2.95 14.92 9.37
C THR A 81 -3.05 16.22 10.18
N LEU A 82 -2.51 16.25 11.41
CA LEU A 82 -2.45 17.47 12.21
C LEU A 82 -1.55 18.53 11.56
N GLU A 83 -0.39 18.13 11.05
CA GLU A 83 0.53 18.96 10.26
C GLU A 83 -0.21 19.63 9.09
N MET A 84 -0.92 18.86 8.26
CA MET A 84 -1.72 19.40 7.15
C MET A 84 -2.74 20.44 7.61
N ILE A 85 -3.45 20.18 8.71
CA ILE A 85 -4.45 21.11 9.26
C ILE A 85 -3.78 22.41 9.72
N LEU A 86 -2.60 22.32 10.35
CA LEU A 86 -1.85 23.47 10.86
C LEU A 86 -1.30 24.34 9.72
N ILE A 87 -0.95 23.74 8.58
CA ILE A 87 -0.46 24.43 7.39
C ILE A 87 -1.63 25.08 6.62
N GLU A 88 -2.66 24.31 6.31
CA GLU A 88 -3.72 24.73 5.39
C GLU A 88 -4.82 25.57 6.06
N TYR A 89 -5.12 25.32 7.34
CA TYR A 89 -6.23 25.94 8.05
C TYR A 89 -5.84 26.62 9.38
N PRO A 90 -4.70 27.33 9.49
CA PRO A 90 -4.21 27.85 10.77
C PRO A 90 -5.17 28.84 11.44
N THR A 91 -6.01 29.54 10.68
CA THR A 91 -6.96 30.55 11.19
C THR A 91 -8.29 29.93 11.62
N ARG A 92 -8.58 28.69 11.25
CA ARG A 92 -9.78 27.94 11.66
C ARG A 92 -9.60 27.21 12.98
N ILE A 93 -8.37 27.06 13.45
CA ILE A 93 -8.06 26.35 14.68
C ILE A 93 -7.82 27.35 15.83
N PRO A 94 -8.59 27.27 16.93
CA PRO A 94 -8.36 28.10 18.11
C PRO A 94 -6.95 27.92 18.67
N ALA A 95 -6.33 29.01 19.15
CA ALA A 95 -4.95 29.00 19.62
C ALA A 95 -4.65 27.89 20.65
N PRO A 96 -5.48 27.63 21.67
CA PRO A 96 -5.21 26.54 22.62
C PRO A 96 -5.17 25.15 21.98
N LEU A 97 -6.02 24.90 20.98
CA LEU A 97 -6.04 23.63 20.24
C LEU A 97 -4.83 23.51 19.33
N LYS A 98 -4.46 24.59 18.65
CA LYS A 98 -3.25 24.68 17.82
C LYS A 98 -2.00 24.26 18.62
N GLU A 99 -1.83 24.82 19.81
CA GLU A 99 -0.74 24.46 20.72
C GLU A 99 -0.77 23.00 21.18
N ARG A 100 -1.97 22.42 21.39
CA ARG A 100 -2.09 20.98 21.68
C ARG A 100 -1.66 20.12 20.49
N MET A 101 -1.98 20.55 19.27
CA MET A 101 -1.60 19.82 18.05
C MET A 101 -0.09 19.83 17.84
N TYR A 102 0.59 20.97 18.02
CA TYR A 102 2.06 21.03 17.95
C TYR A 102 2.71 20.09 18.97
N ARG A 103 2.30 20.15 20.24
CA ARG A 103 2.82 19.23 21.27
C ARG A 103 2.56 17.75 20.95
N ALA A 104 1.43 17.44 20.32
CA ALA A 104 1.13 16.07 19.91
C ALA A 104 2.06 15.60 18.78
N ILE A 105 2.42 16.49 17.86
CA ILE A 105 3.41 16.22 16.81
C ILE A 105 4.79 16.00 17.43
N ASP A 106 5.22 16.85 18.38
CA ASP A 106 6.52 16.71 19.05
C ASP A 106 6.62 15.39 19.83
N ALA A 107 5.52 15.00 20.50
CA ALA A 107 5.42 13.71 21.17
C ALA A 107 5.50 12.54 20.19
N ALA A 108 4.86 12.65 19.01
CA ALA A 108 4.94 11.63 17.97
C ALA A 108 6.39 11.47 17.45
N VAL A 109 7.07 12.59 17.13
CA VAL A 109 8.47 12.57 16.67
C VAL A 109 9.39 12.01 17.75
N SER A 110 9.28 12.52 18.98
CA SER A 110 10.09 12.07 20.12
C SER A 110 9.85 10.59 20.45
N GLY A 111 8.60 10.13 20.35
CA GLY A 111 8.23 8.73 20.57
C GLY A 111 8.81 7.77 19.53
N GLU A 112 8.87 8.18 18.26
CA GLU A 112 9.53 7.39 17.22
C GLU A 112 11.06 7.35 17.42
N MET A 113 11.67 8.49 17.73
CA MET A 113 13.10 8.55 18.07
C MET A 113 13.44 7.66 19.28
N HIS A 114 12.59 7.66 20.30
CA HIS A 114 12.79 6.87 21.52
C HIS A 114 12.66 5.36 21.26
N ASP A 115 11.66 4.94 20.47
CA ASP A 115 11.49 3.52 20.13
C ASP A 115 12.63 3.03 19.22
N GLY A 116 13.13 3.89 18.32
CA GLY A 116 14.28 3.61 17.47
C GLY A 116 14.06 2.47 16.47
N ARG A 117 12.79 2.17 16.15
CA ARG A 117 12.39 1.01 15.35
C ARG A 117 12.46 1.25 13.84
N LEU A 118 12.37 2.50 13.39
CA LEU A 118 12.31 2.81 11.96
C LEU A 118 13.69 2.79 11.34
N VAL A 119 13.72 2.32 10.10
CA VAL A 119 14.86 2.42 9.19
C VAL A 119 14.44 3.20 7.95
N PRO A 120 15.35 3.93 7.29
CA PRO A 120 15.03 4.72 6.10
C PRO A 120 14.47 3.90 4.92
N SER A 121 14.71 2.59 4.88
CA SER A 121 14.14 1.70 3.85
C SER A 121 12.68 1.30 4.10
N TYR A 122 12.08 1.68 5.24
CA TYR A 122 10.69 1.35 5.60
C TYR A 122 9.66 2.26 4.87
N SER A 123 9.89 2.51 3.58
CA SER A 123 8.95 3.11 2.61
C SER A 123 8.01 4.18 3.20
N ASN A 124 6.71 3.90 3.30
CA ASN A 124 5.67 4.86 3.63
C ASN A 124 5.85 5.49 5.00
N ILE A 125 6.13 4.67 6.03
CA ILE A 125 6.28 5.20 7.38
C ILE A 125 7.56 6.03 7.48
N ALA A 126 8.64 5.64 6.77
CA ALA A 126 9.86 6.43 6.72
C ALA A 126 9.63 7.78 6.02
N LEU A 127 8.83 7.82 4.95
CA LEU A 127 8.44 9.05 4.27
C LEU A 127 7.59 9.96 5.17
N MET A 128 6.52 9.42 5.77
CA MET A 128 5.65 10.18 6.67
C MET A 128 6.39 10.70 7.91
N TYR A 129 7.29 9.91 8.47
CA TYR A 129 8.14 10.34 9.59
C TYR A 129 9.07 11.49 9.19
N GLY A 130 9.69 11.41 8.01
CA GLY A 130 10.55 12.50 7.50
C GLY A 130 9.80 13.82 7.33
N ALA A 131 8.54 13.78 6.87
CA ALA A 131 7.69 14.96 6.74
C ALA A 131 7.41 15.59 8.12
N LEU A 132 6.92 14.76 9.04
CA LEU A 132 6.52 15.19 10.37
C LEU A 132 7.70 15.73 11.18
N TRP A 133 8.88 15.12 11.04
CA TRP A 133 10.10 15.53 11.74
C TRP A 133 10.63 16.87 11.22
N ASP A 134 10.64 17.06 9.90
CA ASP A 134 11.01 18.33 9.27
C ASP A 134 10.07 19.47 9.72
N PHE A 135 8.75 19.22 9.67
CA PHE A 135 7.74 20.19 10.14
C PHE A 135 7.95 20.60 11.60
N ALA A 136 8.09 19.62 12.50
CA ALA A 136 8.32 19.88 13.93
C ALA A 136 9.62 20.67 14.15
N ALA A 137 10.71 20.28 13.49
CA ALA A 137 12.00 20.94 13.60
C ALA A 137 11.96 22.42 13.21
N VAL A 138 11.26 22.75 12.11
CA VAL A 138 11.10 24.12 11.64
C VAL A 138 10.22 24.93 12.58
N HIS A 139 9.08 24.37 13.00
CA HIS A 139 8.17 25.04 13.92
C HIS A 139 8.87 25.44 15.23
N ASP A 140 9.59 24.49 15.83
CA ASP A 140 10.29 24.66 17.11
C ASP A 140 11.60 25.44 17.00
N LYS A 141 12.04 25.75 15.78
CA LYS A 141 13.39 26.30 15.49
C LYS A 141 14.49 25.40 16.09
N ASN A 142 14.27 24.09 16.05
CA ASN A 142 15.17 23.09 16.61
C ASN A 142 16.21 22.67 15.57
N ALA A 143 17.38 23.32 15.60
CA ALA A 143 18.46 23.08 14.65
C ALA A 143 18.98 21.62 14.67
N ALA A 144 18.94 20.95 15.81
CA ALA A 144 19.37 19.55 15.91
C ALA A 144 18.41 18.62 15.18
N TRP A 145 17.10 18.77 15.41
CA TRP A 145 16.08 18.00 14.70
C TRP A 145 16.07 18.31 13.20
N LEU A 146 16.33 19.56 12.81
CA LEU A 146 16.42 19.92 11.39
C LEU A 146 17.59 19.21 10.71
N SER A 147 18.76 19.15 11.36
CA SER A 147 19.91 18.41 10.84
C SER A 147 19.63 16.90 10.74
N GLN A 148 18.91 16.33 11.71
CA GLN A 148 18.61 14.89 11.75
C GLN A 148 17.56 14.50 10.72
N SER A 149 16.47 15.27 10.61
CA SER A 149 15.45 15.08 9.57
C SER A 149 16.03 15.26 8.16
N THR A 150 16.93 16.22 7.96
CA THR A 150 17.66 16.39 6.68
C THR A 150 18.52 15.16 6.36
N ALA A 151 19.22 14.59 7.35
CA ALA A 151 19.99 13.36 7.14
C ALA A 151 19.08 12.17 6.81
N TRP A 152 17.93 12.07 7.49
CA TRP A 152 16.94 11.03 7.26
C TRP A 152 16.38 11.07 5.83
N THR A 153 15.89 12.23 5.38
CA THR A 153 15.27 12.38 4.04
C THR A 153 16.27 12.12 2.92
N ASN A 154 17.53 12.56 3.10
CA ASN A 154 18.62 12.24 2.17
C ASN A 154 18.96 10.76 2.12
N GLU A 155 18.93 10.05 3.25
CA GLU A 155 19.20 8.61 3.28
C GLU A 155 18.07 7.80 2.62
N VAL A 156 16.80 8.17 2.86
CA VAL A 156 15.66 7.59 2.12
C VAL A 156 15.85 7.77 0.61
N TYR A 157 16.20 8.98 0.17
CA TYR A 157 16.43 9.25 -1.25
C TYR A 157 17.62 8.47 -1.81
N ARG A 158 18.73 8.40 -1.06
CA ARG A 158 19.92 7.64 -1.45
C ARG A 158 19.61 6.16 -1.66
N LEU A 159 18.79 5.57 -0.78
CA LEU A 159 18.36 4.17 -0.90
C LEU A 159 17.43 3.97 -2.09
N PHE A 160 16.43 4.84 -2.27
CA PHE A 160 15.56 4.80 -3.44
C PHE A 160 16.37 4.87 -4.74
N GLN A 161 17.38 5.74 -4.81
CA GLN A 161 18.22 5.90 -6.00
C GLN A 161 19.02 4.67 -6.40
N GLN A 162 19.23 3.70 -5.50
CA GLN A 162 19.96 2.47 -5.82
C GLN A 162 19.22 1.61 -6.84
N TYR A 163 17.89 1.55 -6.75
CA TYR A 163 17.07 0.65 -7.57
C TYR A 163 15.88 1.34 -8.25
N ARG A 164 15.68 2.64 -7.98
CA ARG A 164 14.55 3.47 -8.46
C ARG A 164 13.18 2.87 -8.09
N THR A 165 13.11 2.25 -6.92
CA THR A 165 11.87 1.68 -6.34
C THR A 165 11.98 1.62 -4.82
N PHE A 166 10.84 1.46 -4.13
CA PHE A 166 10.78 1.18 -2.70
C PHE A 166 10.89 -0.31 -2.39
N ASP A 167 11.41 -0.62 -1.19
CA ASP A 167 11.62 -1.99 -0.70
C ASP A 167 10.32 -2.77 -0.52
N GLU A 168 9.23 -2.11 -0.12
CA GLU A 168 7.88 -2.67 -0.02
C GLU A 168 7.22 -2.66 -1.41
N PHE A 169 7.73 -3.53 -2.27
CA PHE A 169 7.54 -3.46 -3.71
C PHE A 169 6.12 -3.79 -4.18
N ASN A 170 5.66 -2.99 -5.14
CA ASN A 170 4.43 -3.16 -5.92
C ASN A 170 3.20 -3.44 -5.06
N ALA A 171 3.08 -2.73 -3.95
CA ALA A 171 2.09 -3.02 -2.93
C ALA A 171 0.89 -2.07 -3.08
N PRO A 172 -0.30 -2.51 -3.59
CA PRO A 172 -1.34 -1.57 -4.01
C PRO A 172 -1.85 -0.64 -2.90
N THR A 173 -1.88 -1.10 -1.65
CA THR A 173 -2.24 -0.24 -0.53
C THR A 173 -1.10 0.72 -0.17
N TYR A 174 0.12 0.20 -0.09
CA TYR A 174 1.26 0.89 0.49
C TYR A 174 1.91 1.90 -0.47
N TYR A 175 1.91 1.63 -1.77
CA TYR A 175 2.30 2.62 -2.79
C TYR A 175 1.46 3.90 -2.71
N GLY A 176 0.17 3.79 -2.38
CA GLY A 176 -0.65 4.98 -2.17
C GLY A 176 -0.30 5.74 -0.88
N VAL A 177 0.27 5.07 0.11
CA VAL A 177 0.78 5.74 1.31
C VAL A 177 2.19 6.32 1.05
N ASP A 178 3.00 5.67 0.21
CA ASP A 178 4.28 6.23 -0.27
C ASP A 178 4.03 7.53 -1.04
N LEU A 179 3.05 7.54 -1.95
CA LEU A 179 2.61 8.75 -2.66
C LEU A 179 2.18 9.86 -1.70
N TYR A 180 1.53 9.51 -0.59
CA TYR A 180 1.18 10.49 0.46
C TYR A 180 2.40 11.08 1.15
N GLY A 181 3.32 10.24 1.61
CA GLY A 181 4.55 10.71 2.24
C GLY A 181 5.38 11.59 1.29
N LEU A 182 5.48 11.21 0.02
CA LEU A 182 6.17 11.99 -1.01
C LEU A 182 5.45 13.32 -1.32
N ALA A 183 4.13 13.30 -1.40
CA ALA A 183 3.36 14.51 -1.65
C ALA A 183 3.45 15.51 -0.48
N LEU A 184 3.52 15.03 0.77
CA LEU A 184 3.85 15.89 1.93
C LEU A 184 5.22 16.56 1.75
N TRP A 185 6.25 15.81 1.34
CA TRP A 185 7.58 16.38 1.13
C TRP A 185 7.59 17.37 -0.03
N ARG A 186 6.88 17.07 -1.12
CA ARG A 186 6.76 17.93 -2.30
C ARG A 186 6.11 19.28 -1.97
N GLU A 187 5.02 19.27 -1.21
CA GLU A 187 4.22 20.46 -0.93
C GLU A 187 4.73 21.23 0.29
N TYR A 188 5.13 20.53 1.36
CA TYR A 188 5.41 21.14 2.66
C TYR A 188 6.87 21.02 3.12
N GLY A 189 7.71 20.26 2.45
CA GLY A 189 9.12 20.10 2.84
C GLY A 189 9.82 21.45 2.97
N SER A 190 10.53 21.67 4.06
CA SER A 190 11.05 22.98 4.46
C SER A 190 12.11 23.54 3.52
N THR A 191 12.86 22.67 2.85
CA THR A 191 13.95 23.04 1.95
C THR A 191 13.60 22.79 0.49
N PRO A 192 14.14 23.59 -0.46
CA PRO A 192 14.01 23.30 -1.89
C PRO A 192 14.47 21.89 -2.26
N HIS A 193 15.57 21.42 -1.65
CA HIS A 193 16.13 20.10 -1.88
C HIS A 193 15.16 18.97 -1.49
N MET A 194 14.53 19.05 -0.32
CA MET A 194 13.53 18.05 0.11
C MET A 194 12.35 17.96 -0.88
N ARG A 195 11.88 19.11 -1.39
CA ARG A 195 10.82 19.16 -2.40
C ARG A 195 11.27 18.59 -3.75
N GLU A 196 12.54 18.79 -4.12
CA GLU A 196 13.12 18.26 -5.36
C GLU A 196 13.25 16.74 -5.33
N ILE A 197 13.86 16.17 -4.29
CA ILE A 197 14.01 14.71 -4.16
C ILE A 197 12.66 14.01 -4.05
N ALA A 198 11.66 14.66 -3.45
CA ALA A 198 10.30 14.15 -3.40
C ALA A 198 9.66 14.05 -4.78
N ARG A 199 9.80 15.09 -5.62
CA ARG A 199 9.29 15.08 -7.01
C ARG A 199 9.94 13.99 -7.84
N ASP A 200 11.25 13.77 -7.68
CA ASP A 200 11.97 12.71 -8.39
C ASP A 200 11.50 11.30 -7.97
N MET A 201 11.37 11.06 -6.66
CA MET A 201 10.85 9.78 -6.15
C MET A 201 9.38 9.55 -6.53
N GLU A 202 8.53 10.58 -6.45
CA GLU A 202 7.10 10.51 -6.82
C GLU A 202 6.94 10.19 -8.31
N ALA A 203 7.73 10.81 -9.17
CA ALA A 203 7.75 10.50 -10.61
C ALA A 203 8.20 9.06 -10.89
N GLY A 204 9.20 8.57 -10.16
CA GLY A 204 9.65 7.17 -10.24
C GLY A 204 8.55 6.19 -9.83
N LEU A 205 7.91 6.43 -8.68
CA LEU A 205 6.81 5.58 -8.19
C LEU A 205 5.61 5.59 -9.14
N TRP A 206 5.23 6.74 -9.69
CA TRP A 206 4.17 6.80 -10.71
C TRP A 206 4.52 6.04 -11.98
N THR A 207 5.79 6.06 -12.38
CA THR A 207 6.26 5.26 -13.53
C THR A 207 6.12 3.77 -13.25
N ASP A 208 6.51 3.32 -12.05
CA ASP A 208 6.36 1.93 -11.64
C ASP A 208 4.88 1.50 -11.57
N ILE A 209 4.02 2.32 -10.96
CA ILE A 209 2.57 2.06 -10.95
C ILE A 209 2.04 1.93 -12.38
N ALA A 210 2.46 2.83 -13.28
CA ALA A 210 1.98 2.86 -14.66
C ALA A 210 2.48 1.67 -15.50
N ASP A 211 3.72 1.23 -15.28
CA ASP A 211 4.28 0.05 -15.96
C ASP A 211 3.51 -1.22 -15.56
N PHE A 212 3.19 -1.40 -14.28
CA PHE A 212 2.51 -2.61 -13.81
C PHE A 212 0.98 -2.56 -13.97
N TYR A 213 0.39 -1.42 -14.32
CA TYR A 213 -1.05 -1.26 -14.43
C TYR A 213 -1.60 -1.74 -15.77
N GLN A 214 -2.69 -2.52 -15.73
CA GLN A 214 -3.44 -2.92 -16.92
C GLN A 214 -4.81 -2.19 -16.95
N PRO A 215 -4.99 -1.16 -17.80
CA PRO A 215 -6.18 -0.30 -17.78
C PRO A 215 -7.50 -1.00 -18.06
N ASN A 216 -7.50 -2.04 -18.89
CA ASN A 216 -8.70 -2.80 -19.23
C ASN A 216 -9.11 -3.75 -18.11
N LEU A 217 -8.18 -4.26 -17.29
CA LEU A 217 -8.48 -5.05 -16.10
C LEU A 217 -8.70 -4.18 -14.86
N ARG A 218 -8.29 -2.91 -14.92
CA ARG A 218 -8.30 -1.95 -13.80
C ARG A 218 -7.57 -2.53 -12.59
N ASN A 219 -6.38 -3.06 -12.83
CA ASN A 219 -5.60 -3.77 -11.83
C ASN A 219 -4.10 -3.55 -12.05
N ILE A 220 -3.36 -3.45 -10.95
CA ILE A 220 -1.89 -3.45 -10.96
C ILE A 220 -1.46 -4.92 -10.93
N ALA A 221 -0.71 -5.39 -11.91
CA ALA A 221 -0.21 -6.76 -11.96
C ALA A 221 0.76 -7.04 -10.80
N GLY A 222 0.81 -8.27 -10.30
CA GLY A 222 1.85 -8.65 -9.32
C GLY A 222 3.23 -8.86 -9.96
N PRO A 223 4.23 -9.35 -9.19
CA PRO A 223 4.12 -9.85 -7.82
C PRO A 223 3.88 -8.74 -6.79
N TYR A 224 3.52 -9.10 -5.56
CA TYR A 224 3.27 -8.11 -4.50
C TYR A 224 4.05 -8.44 -3.24
N ASP A 225 4.84 -7.49 -2.73
CA ASP A 225 5.39 -7.63 -1.37
C ASP A 225 4.28 -7.63 -0.32
N ARG A 226 3.26 -6.80 -0.56
CA ARG A 226 2.07 -6.73 0.29
C ARG A 226 0.82 -6.44 -0.52
N SER A 227 -0.14 -7.36 -0.46
CA SER A 227 -1.51 -7.06 -0.88
C SER A 227 -2.57 -7.72 -0.02
N TYR A 228 -3.64 -6.96 0.23
CA TYR A 228 -4.87 -7.42 0.88
C TYR A 228 -5.80 -8.15 -0.10
N GLY A 229 -5.70 -7.87 -1.40
CA GLY A 229 -6.61 -8.40 -2.42
C GLY A 229 -5.93 -8.60 -3.77
N MET A 230 -6.63 -9.29 -4.67
CA MET A 230 -6.14 -9.54 -6.05
C MET A 230 -6.97 -8.81 -7.10
N ASP A 231 -8.15 -8.32 -6.76
CA ASP A 231 -9.02 -7.61 -7.69
C ASP A 231 -9.31 -6.23 -7.15
N MET A 232 -8.55 -5.22 -7.60
CA MET A 232 -8.74 -3.84 -7.15
C MET A 232 -10.11 -3.25 -7.51
N THR A 233 -10.91 -3.94 -8.33
CA THR A 233 -12.32 -3.57 -8.57
C THR A 233 -13.26 -4.02 -7.45
N GLN A 234 -12.78 -4.78 -6.46
CA GLN A 234 -13.60 -5.35 -5.38
C GLN A 234 -13.23 -4.85 -3.98
N TYR A 235 -12.15 -4.09 -3.84
CA TYR A 235 -11.73 -3.50 -2.56
C TYR A 235 -11.05 -2.14 -2.78
N VAL A 236 -11.02 -1.33 -1.73
CA VAL A 236 -10.40 0.00 -1.79
C VAL A 236 -8.90 -0.12 -1.51
N THR A 237 -8.10 0.68 -2.22
CA THR A 237 -6.68 0.87 -1.95
C THR A 237 -6.34 2.36 -2.00
N PRO A 238 -5.41 2.87 -1.17
CA PRO A 238 -4.89 4.22 -1.32
C PRO A 238 -4.38 4.52 -2.72
N SER A 239 -3.67 3.60 -3.41
CA SER A 239 -3.27 3.83 -4.81
C SER A 239 -4.48 4.01 -5.72
N GLY A 240 -5.55 3.23 -5.53
CA GLY A 240 -6.80 3.42 -6.25
C GLY A 240 -7.45 4.77 -6.00
N VAL A 241 -7.38 5.29 -4.76
CA VAL A 241 -7.87 6.65 -4.41
C VAL A 241 -7.05 7.72 -5.12
N TRP A 242 -5.72 7.62 -5.12
CA TRP A 242 -4.83 8.51 -5.89
C TRP A 242 -5.16 8.47 -7.38
N MET A 243 -5.24 7.27 -7.97
CA MET A 243 -5.56 7.10 -9.38
C MET A 243 -6.96 7.62 -9.74
N ARG A 244 -7.93 7.57 -8.82
CA ARG A 244 -9.28 8.12 -9.01
C ARG A 244 -9.29 9.64 -9.19
N SER A 245 -8.28 10.35 -8.70
CA SER A 245 -8.16 11.81 -8.89
C SER A 245 -7.78 12.21 -10.33
N ILE A 246 -7.17 11.30 -11.10
CA ILE A 246 -6.66 11.53 -12.46
C ILE A 246 -7.33 10.68 -13.55
N LEU A 247 -8.09 9.65 -13.13
CA LEU A 247 -8.87 8.76 -13.97
C LEU A 247 -10.36 8.87 -13.66
N SER A 248 -11.20 8.66 -14.68
CA SER A 248 -12.64 8.53 -14.49
C SER A 248 -13.00 7.29 -13.67
N ALA A 249 -14.22 7.27 -13.10
CA ALA A 249 -14.67 6.19 -12.21
C ALA A 249 -14.63 4.80 -12.86
N ASP A 250 -14.93 4.74 -14.17
CA ASP A 250 -14.91 3.51 -14.97
C ASP A 250 -13.50 3.03 -15.34
N LYS A 251 -12.46 3.83 -15.05
CA LYS A 251 -11.06 3.52 -15.33
C LYS A 251 -10.24 3.29 -14.06
N ALA A 252 -10.44 4.06 -12.99
CA ALA A 252 -9.66 3.92 -11.76
C ALA A 252 -9.77 2.49 -11.15
N PRO A 253 -8.72 1.92 -10.54
CA PRO A 253 -8.78 0.60 -9.91
C PRO A 253 -9.43 0.66 -8.53
N LEU A 254 -10.76 0.85 -8.54
CA LEU A 254 -11.64 0.89 -7.38
C LEU A 254 -12.98 0.23 -7.71
N PRO A 255 -13.73 -0.23 -6.70
CA PRO A 255 -15.12 -0.62 -6.90
C PRO A 255 -15.95 0.53 -7.46
N MET A 256 -16.78 0.24 -8.46
CA MET A 256 -17.71 1.24 -9.02
C MET A 256 -18.75 1.69 -8.00
N HIS A 257 -19.15 0.78 -7.11
CA HIS A 257 -20.12 1.02 -6.06
C HIS A 257 -19.49 0.69 -4.72
N LEU A 258 -19.27 1.73 -3.92
CA LEU A 258 -18.77 1.61 -2.56
C LEU A 258 -19.95 1.43 -1.60
N THR A 259 -19.82 0.49 -0.68
CA THR A 259 -20.75 0.27 0.42
C THR A 259 -19.96 0.20 1.73
N LEU A 260 -20.64 0.30 2.87
CA LEU A 260 -19.98 0.12 4.17
C LEU A 260 -19.37 -1.28 4.37
N ASN A 261 -19.78 -2.25 3.56
CA ASN A 261 -19.26 -3.62 3.58
C ASN A 261 -18.14 -3.85 2.54
N THR A 262 -17.80 -2.84 1.74
CA THR A 262 -16.69 -2.94 0.80
C THR A 262 -15.40 -3.20 1.57
N PHE A 263 -14.63 -4.20 1.15
CA PHE A 263 -13.38 -4.53 1.82
C PHE A 263 -12.41 -3.35 1.76
N GLN A 264 -11.75 -3.06 2.89
CA GLN A 264 -10.88 -1.90 3.08
C GLN A 264 -11.54 -0.53 2.85
N ILE A 265 -12.87 -0.40 3.03
CA ILE A 265 -13.59 0.86 2.82
C ILE A 265 -12.99 2.07 3.57
N ALA A 266 -12.36 1.86 4.74
CA ALA A 266 -11.73 2.93 5.52
C ALA A 266 -10.63 3.68 4.74
N ASP A 267 -9.99 3.04 3.76
CA ASP A 267 -8.97 3.67 2.92
C ASP A 267 -9.55 4.77 2.01
N VAL A 268 -10.87 4.82 1.78
CA VAL A 268 -11.50 5.92 1.03
C VAL A 268 -11.46 7.24 1.79
N TRP A 269 -11.36 7.18 3.12
CA TRP A 269 -11.29 8.36 3.98
C TRP A 269 -9.95 9.10 3.87
N PHE A 270 -9.04 8.56 3.07
CA PHE A 270 -7.80 9.21 2.63
C PHE A 270 -8.01 10.26 1.53
N ALA A 271 -9.22 10.36 0.96
CA ALA A 271 -9.52 11.28 -0.14
C ALA A 271 -9.27 12.78 0.15
N PRO A 272 -9.53 13.32 1.36
CA PRO A 272 -9.20 14.71 1.67
C PRO A 272 -7.71 15.02 1.52
N GLN A 273 -6.84 14.10 1.95
CA GLN A 273 -5.38 14.23 1.84
C GLN A 273 -4.96 14.30 0.37
N VAL A 274 -5.45 13.35 -0.44
CA VAL A 274 -5.20 13.32 -1.90
C VAL A 274 -5.66 14.62 -2.56
N THR A 275 -6.82 15.12 -2.18
CA THR A 275 -7.41 16.34 -2.75
C THR A 275 -6.57 17.58 -2.45
N LEU A 276 -6.04 17.69 -1.23
CA LEU A 276 -5.24 18.85 -0.82
C LEU A 276 -3.83 18.83 -1.41
N LEU A 277 -3.17 17.68 -1.38
CA LEU A 277 -1.78 17.56 -1.83
C LEU A 277 -1.65 17.56 -3.37
N GLY A 278 -2.73 17.20 -4.06
CA GLY A 278 -2.78 17.09 -5.52
C GLY A 278 -1.92 15.94 -6.06
N THR A 279 -2.24 15.50 -7.28
CA THR A 279 -1.60 14.33 -7.89
C THR A 279 -0.71 14.74 -9.06
N HIS A 280 0.59 14.49 -8.97
CA HIS A 280 1.57 14.90 -9.99
C HIS A 280 2.14 13.68 -10.73
N VAL A 281 1.47 13.26 -11.81
CA VAL A 281 1.89 12.11 -12.64
C VAL A 281 2.65 12.60 -13.87
N PRO A 282 3.82 12.02 -14.20
CA PRO A 282 4.49 12.29 -15.47
C PRO A 282 3.59 11.95 -16.67
N ASP A 283 3.64 12.76 -17.73
CA ASP A 283 2.76 12.60 -18.91
C ASP A 283 2.80 11.19 -19.53
N ALA A 284 4.01 10.60 -19.62
CA ALA A 284 4.19 9.25 -20.14
C ALA A 284 3.54 8.18 -19.25
N ALA A 285 3.64 8.32 -17.93
CA ALA A 285 2.97 7.42 -17.00
C ALA A 285 1.44 7.60 -17.07
N LEU A 286 0.95 8.85 -17.14
CA LEU A 286 -0.47 9.14 -17.28
C LEU A 286 -1.07 8.57 -18.57
N ALA A 287 -0.32 8.58 -19.68
CA ALA A 287 -0.74 7.96 -20.93
C ALA A 287 -1.00 6.46 -20.78
N LYS A 288 -0.05 5.72 -20.18
CA LYS A 288 -0.17 4.28 -19.86
C LYS A 288 -1.33 3.98 -18.91
N LEU A 289 -1.54 4.83 -17.90
CA LEU A 289 -2.66 4.69 -16.97
C LEU A 289 -4.02 4.86 -17.65
N ARG A 290 -4.12 5.74 -18.64
CA ARG A 290 -5.38 6.00 -19.36
C ARG A 290 -5.68 4.93 -20.41
N LYS A 291 -4.65 4.40 -21.07
CA LYS A 291 -4.82 3.51 -22.22
C LYS A 291 -3.72 2.47 -22.25
N PHE A 292 -4.12 1.23 -22.49
CA PHE A 292 -3.19 0.13 -22.71
C PHE A 292 -2.45 0.31 -24.04
N GLU A 293 -1.13 0.44 -23.99
CA GLU A 293 -0.26 0.68 -25.16
C GLU A 293 0.11 -0.61 -25.92
N GLY A 294 -0.12 -1.77 -25.31
CA GLY A 294 0.11 -3.08 -25.90
C GLY A 294 0.84 -4.03 -24.96
N PRO A 295 0.91 -5.33 -25.32
CA PRO A 295 1.57 -6.31 -24.48
C PRO A 295 3.06 -6.04 -24.30
N HIS A 296 3.53 -6.14 -23.06
CA HIS A 296 4.93 -5.89 -22.73
C HIS A 296 5.39 -6.71 -21.52
N PHE A 297 6.71 -6.85 -21.41
CA PHE A 297 7.38 -7.54 -20.32
C PHE A 297 8.11 -6.52 -19.44
N ILE A 298 8.06 -6.74 -18.13
CA ILE A 298 8.71 -5.91 -17.12
C ILE A 298 9.71 -6.78 -16.37
N ASN A 299 10.92 -6.25 -16.19
CA ASN A 299 11.94 -6.82 -15.32
C ASN A 299 12.48 -5.69 -14.44
N ARG A 300 12.16 -5.74 -13.15
CA ARG A 300 12.46 -4.69 -12.17
C ARG A 300 13.30 -5.26 -11.04
N THR A 301 14.52 -4.77 -10.90
CA THR A 301 15.35 -5.04 -9.72
C THR A 301 14.77 -4.29 -8.53
N ILE A 302 14.49 -5.01 -7.44
CA ILE A 302 13.94 -4.43 -6.21
C ILE A 302 15.09 -4.10 -5.26
N ASP A 303 16.00 -5.06 -5.08
CA ASP A 303 17.23 -4.90 -4.31
C ASP A 303 18.32 -5.85 -4.83
N SER A 304 19.44 -5.95 -4.11
CA SER A 304 20.57 -6.83 -4.44
C SER A 304 20.25 -8.33 -4.56
N ARG A 305 19.09 -8.79 -4.10
CA ARG A 305 18.64 -10.20 -4.06
C ARG A 305 17.30 -10.42 -4.72
N ARG A 306 16.49 -9.38 -4.90
CA ARG A 306 15.09 -9.48 -5.31
C ARG A 306 14.84 -8.83 -6.66
N THR A 307 14.05 -9.49 -7.50
CA THR A 307 13.69 -9.00 -8.83
C THR A 307 12.27 -9.42 -9.16
N ALA A 308 11.44 -8.44 -9.55
CA ALA A 308 10.11 -8.68 -10.07
C ALA A 308 10.14 -8.84 -11.58
N THR A 309 9.46 -9.86 -12.08
CA THR A 309 9.24 -10.10 -13.50
C THR A 309 7.74 -10.22 -13.75
N THR A 310 7.25 -9.53 -14.77
CA THR A 310 5.79 -9.42 -15.01
C THR A 310 5.51 -9.35 -16.50
N TRP A 311 4.50 -10.10 -16.94
CA TRP A 311 3.92 -9.96 -18.26
C TRP A 311 2.59 -9.23 -18.18
N ILE A 312 2.48 -8.13 -18.93
CA ILE A 312 1.24 -7.38 -19.11
C ILE A 312 0.66 -7.74 -20.48
N GLY A 313 -0.41 -8.52 -20.52
CA GLY A 313 -1.09 -8.93 -21.76
C GLY A 313 -2.39 -8.17 -22.04
N ASN A 314 -3.01 -8.49 -23.19
CA ASN A 314 -4.28 -7.91 -23.61
C ASN A 314 -5.44 -8.28 -22.67
N HIS A 315 -5.48 -9.54 -22.23
CA HIS A 315 -6.61 -10.14 -21.50
C HIS A 315 -6.21 -10.77 -20.16
N ALA A 316 -4.91 -10.90 -19.90
CA ALA A 316 -4.37 -11.45 -18.69
C ALA A 316 -3.02 -10.82 -18.36
N ILE A 317 -2.71 -10.79 -17.07
CA ILE A 317 -1.46 -10.29 -16.49
C ILE A 317 -0.98 -11.28 -15.46
N TRP A 318 0.33 -11.45 -15.34
CA TRP A 318 0.92 -12.32 -14.33
C TRP A 318 2.35 -11.90 -13.99
N GLY A 319 2.77 -12.18 -12.77
CA GLY A 319 4.10 -11.81 -12.30
C GLY A 319 4.66 -12.77 -11.27
N GLY A 320 5.99 -12.73 -11.16
CA GLY A 320 6.81 -13.53 -10.25
C GLY A 320 7.90 -12.68 -9.59
N GLU A 321 8.12 -12.85 -8.29
CA GLU A 321 9.27 -12.29 -7.57
C GLU A 321 10.33 -13.37 -7.31
N PHE A 322 11.52 -13.16 -7.88
CA PHE A 322 12.72 -13.90 -7.50
C PHE A 322 13.23 -13.32 -6.19
N THR A 323 13.50 -14.15 -5.18
CA THR A 323 13.87 -13.67 -3.83
C THR A 323 15.24 -14.13 -3.36
N SER A 324 15.99 -14.86 -4.22
CA SER A 324 17.18 -15.61 -3.80
C SER A 324 16.88 -16.59 -2.66
N ARG A 325 15.67 -17.19 -2.66
CA ARG A 325 15.17 -18.04 -1.56
C ARG A 325 15.30 -17.38 -0.18
N THR A 326 14.97 -16.09 -0.05
CA THR A 326 15.03 -15.38 1.25
C THR A 326 13.67 -15.08 1.88
N LYS A 327 12.58 -15.18 1.11
CA LYS A 327 11.22 -14.91 1.58
C LYS A 327 10.33 -16.12 1.40
N ASP A 328 9.48 -16.39 2.39
CA ASP A 328 8.46 -17.42 2.37
C ASP A 328 7.04 -16.83 2.23
N THR A 329 6.07 -17.69 1.96
CA THR A 329 4.65 -17.34 2.06
C THR A 329 4.02 -18.09 3.24
N GLY A 330 4.11 -17.52 4.44
CA GLY A 330 3.45 -18.04 5.64
C GLY A 330 1.94 -17.79 5.72
N ASN A 331 1.27 -18.38 6.72
CA ASN A 331 -0.21 -18.36 6.86
C ASN A 331 -0.85 -16.96 7.09
N LYS A 332 -0.05 -15.94 7.38
CA LYS A 332 -0.52 -14.57 7.70
C LYS A 332 0.19 -13.50 6.89
N THR A 333 1.01 -13.89 5.90
CA THR A 333 1.74 -12.91 5.11
C THR A 333 0.83 -12.21 4.11
N GLN A 334 1.22 -10.99 3.74
CA GLN A 334 0.64 -10.26 2.61
C GLN A 334 1.49 -10.42 1.33
N PHE A 335 2.59 -11.18 1.42
CA PHE A 335 3.49 -11.46 0.31
C PHE A 335 2.87 -12.45 -0.68
N HIS A 336 2.80 -12.06 -1.96
CA HIS A 336 2.30 -12.91 -3.04
C HIS A 336 3.38 -12.98 -4.14
N PRO A 337 4.31 -13.97 -4.05
CA PRO A 337 5.47 -14.06 -4.93
C PRO A 337 5.12 -14.48 -6.36
N ALA A 338 3.96 -15.09 -6.59
CA ALA A 338 3.47 -15.42 -7.92
C ALA A 338 1.96 -15.15 -7.99
N THR A 339 1.56 -14.40 -9.01
CA THR A 339 0.16 -14.02 -9.22
C THR A 339 -0.22 -14.02 -10.69
N ALA A 340 -1.49 -14.25 -10.99
CA ALA A 340 -2.08 -13.96 -12.29
C ALA A 340 -3.50 -13.42 -12.13
N GLN A 341 -3.93 -12.57 -13.04
CA GLN A 341 -5.29 -12.04 -13.15
C GLN A 341 -5.72 -12.06 -14.62
N TRP A 342 -6.98 -12.38 -14.88
CA TRP A 342 -7.54 -12.38 -16.22
C TRP A 342 -9.03 -12.03 -16.20
N ARG A 343 -9.58 -11.63 -17.34
CA ARG A 343 -11.02 -11.40 -17.49
C ARG A 343 -11.71 -12.73 -17.80
N MET A 344 -12.61 -13.17 -16.92
CA MET A 344 -13.45 -14.35 -17.16
C MET A 344 -14.60 -14.01 -18.13
N PRO A 345 -15.26 -15.00 -18.74
CA PRO A 345 -16.44 -14.80 -19.60
C PRO A 345 -17.57 -14.02 -18.93
N SER A 346 -17.77 -14.16 -17.61
CA SER A 346 -18.72 -13.34 -16.84
C SER A 346 -18.37 -11.84 -16.78
N GLY A 347 -17.16 -11.46 -17.19
CA GLY A 347 -16.62 -10.12 -17.04
C GLY A 347 -15.97 -9.86 -15.68
N GLN A 348 -16.09 -10.77 -14.71
CA GLN A 348 -15.35 -10.69 -13.45
C GLN A 348 -13.85 -10.97 -13.66
N ILE A 349 -13.03 -10.53 -12.71
CA ILE A 349 -11.60 -10.86 -12.72
C ILE A 349 -11.39 -12.20 -12.03
N GLY A 350 -10.94 -13.19 -12.81
CA GLY A 350 -10.34 -14.40 -12.27
C GLY A 350 -8.93 -14.10 -11.80
N TRP A 351 -8.47 -14.75 -10.74
CA TRP A 351 -7.11 -14.55 -10.24
C TRP A 351 -6.54 -15.81 -9.59
N MET A 352 -5.22 -15.89 -9.56
CA MET A 352 -4.48 -16.84 -8.75
C MET A 352 -3.37 -16.15 -7.95
N LYS A 353 -3.05 -16.74 -6.80
CA LYS A 353 -1.90 -16.36 -5.97
C LYS A 353 -1.33 -17.54 -5.20
N ILE A 354 -0.07 -17.45 -4.81
CA ILE A 354 0.50 -18.34 -3.78
C ILE A 354 0.02 -17.89 -2.40
N THR A 355 -0.43 -18.83 -1.57
CA THR A 355 -0.89 -18.58 -0.19
C THR A 355 -0.08 -19.34 0.86
N ARG A 356 0.70 -20.32 0.42
CA ARG A 356 1.63 -21.06 1.26
C ARG A 356 2.83 -21.51 0.46
N SER A 357 4.02 -21.26 0.96
CA SER A 357 5.28 -21.74 0.40
C SER A 357 6.40 -21.58 1.44
N PRO A 358 7.40 -22.47 1.49
CA PRO A 358 8.73 -22.15 2.04
C PRO A 358 9.39 -21.01 1.26
N ASN A 359 10.66 -20.72 1.58
CA ASN A 359 11.48 -19.79 0.83
C ASN A 359 11.41 -20.10 -0.68
N ILE A 360 11.08 -19.09 -1.48
CA ILE A 360 10.59 -19.28 -2.86
C ILE A 360 11.21 -18.29 -3.83
N ASP A 361 11.45 -18.76 -5.05
CA ASP A 361 11.71 -17.91 -6.20
C ASP A 361 10.61 -18.10 -7.23
N SER A 362 10.09 -17.01 -7.77
CA SER A 362 9.10 -17.01 -8.84
C SER A 362 9.56 -16.10 -9.97
N VAL A 363 9.53 -16.58 -11.20
CA VAL A 363 9.92 -15.80 -12.38
C VAL A 363 8.83 -15.92 -13.43
N ALA A 364 8.34 -14.79 -13.93
CA ALA A 364 7.40 -14.74 -15.03
C ALA A 364 8.09 -14.41 -16.34
N ASP A 365 7.50 -14.88 -17.43
CA ASP A 365 7.80 -14.49 -18.80
C ASP A 365 6.50 -14.47 -19.62
N ARG A 366 6.58 -14.23 -20.93
CA ARG A 366 5.41 -14.19 -21.83
C ARG A 366 4.60 -15.50 -21.87
N GLY A 367 5.20 -16.64 -21.53
CA GLY A 367 4.55 -17.95 -21.54
C GLY A 367 3.94 -18.36 -20.20
N GLY A 368 4.23 -17.66 -19.10
CA GLY A 368 3.67 -17.96 -17.78
C GLY A 368 4.67 -17.76 -16.64
N ILE A 369 4.57 -18.59 -15.59
CA ILE A 369 5.37 -18.45 -14.37
C ILE A 369 6.11 -19.75 -14.05
N THR A 370 7.39 -19.64 -13.74
CA THR A 370 8.19 -20.71 -13.12
C THR A 370 8.36 -20.42 -11.63
N VAL A 371 8.07 -21.40 -10.79
CA VAL A 371 8.23 -21.32 -9.33
C VAL A 371 9.21 -22.39 -8.89
N ALA A 372 10.20 -22.00 -8.10
CA ALA A 372 11.14 -22.91 -7.46
C ALA A 372 11.07 -22.74 -5.93
N THR A 373 10.86 -23.85 -5.21
CA THR A 373 10.91 -23.91 -3.74
C THR A 373 11.55 -25.23 -3.28
N ASP A 374 11.54 -25.53 -1.99
CA ASP A 374 11.87 -26.86 -1.44
C ASP A 374 10.82 -27.24 -0.40
N GLY A 375 9.65 -27.71 -0.85
CA GLY A 375 8.55 -28.10 0.03
C GLY A 375 7.17 -27.90 -0.57
N ASP A 376 6.17 -27.71 0.28
CA ASP A 376 4.77 -27.65 -0.18
C ASP A 376 4.40 -26.24 -0.65
N VAL A 377 3.77 -26.14 -1.83
CA VAL A 377 3.20 -24.89 -2.35
C VAL A 377 1.69 -25.00 -2.47
N ARG A 378 0.98 -23.97 -2.01
CA ARG A 378 -0.46 -23.82 -2.20
C ARG A 378 -0.79 -22.61 -3.05
N PHE A 379 -1.36 -22.88 -4.21
CA PHE A 379 -2.00 -21.88 -5.05
C PHE A 379 -3.47 -21.76 -4.66
N ARG A 380 -3.94 -20.52 -4.49
CA ARG A 380 -5.36 -20.21 -4.41
C ARG A 380 -5.80 -19.62 -5.74
N ILE A 381 -6.82 -20.22 -6.32
CA ILE A 381 -7.36 -19.87 -7.63
C ILE A 381 -8.82 -19.47 -7.43
N PHE A 382 -9.21 -18.29 -7.86
CA PHE A 382 -10.59 -17.81 -7.82
C PHE A 382 -11.19 -17.78 -9.23
N THR A 383 -12.35 -18.42 -9.37
CA THR A 383 -13.10 -18.55 -10.63
C THR A 383 -14.57 -18.14 -10.47
N GLY A 384 -14.90 -17.40 -9.40
CA GLY A 384 -16.27 -17.01 -9.09
C GLY A 384 -17.20 -18.22 -8.97
N SER A 385 -18.41 -18.12 -9.52
CA SER A 385 -19.36 -19.23 -9.59
C SER A 385 -19.21 -20.10 -10.85
N GLU A 386 -18.24 -19.79 -11.71
CA GLU A 386 -18.07 -20.47 -13.00
C GLU A 386 -17.38 -21.83 -12.83
N THR A 387 -17.64 -22.74 -13.78
CA THR A 387 -17.06 -24.09 -13.73
C THR A 387 -15.56 -24.04 -14.00
N SER A 388 -14.78 -24.77 -13.19
CA SER A 388 -13.33 -24.87 -13.35
C SER A 388 -12.85 -26.28 -13.03
N GLY A 389 -11.84 -26.73 -13.76
CA GLY A 389 -11.14 -27.99 -13.54
C GLY A 389 -9.71 -27.72 -13.13
N VAL A 390 -9.33 -28.10 -11.90
CA VAL A 390 -7.97 -27.90 -11.38
C VAL A 390 -7.37 -29.27 -11.11
N LEU A 391 -6.61 -29.77 -12.09
CA LEU A 391 -5.90 -31.05 -12.02
C LEU A 391 -4.40 -30.81 -11.78
N ARG A 392 -3.66 -31.90 -11.52
CA ARG A 392 -2.23 -31.86 -11.24
C ARG A 392 -1.45 -31.16 -12.36
N ASP A 393 -1.69 -31.58 -13.60
CA ASP A 393 -0.88 -31.20 -14.76
C ASP A 393 -1.62 -30.22 -15.71
N ALA A 394 -2.86 -29.86 -15.39
CA ALA A 394 -3.66 -28.94 -16.19
C ALA A 394 -4.75 -28.24 -15.37
N TRP A 395 -4.90 -26.92 -15.53
CA TRP A 395 -6.03 -26.16 -15.04
C TRP A 395 -6.84 -25.61 -16.21
N THR A 396 -8.12 -25.96 -16.26
CA THR A 396 -9.10 -25.40 -17.19
C THR A 396 -9.96 -24.41 -16.43
N LEU A 397 -9.69 -23.12 -16.60
CA LEU A 397 -10.37 -22.03 -15.91
C LEU A 397 -11.22 -21.23 -16.91
N PRO A 398 -12.23 -20.48 -16.44
CA PRO A 398 -13.09 -19.69 -17.34
C PRO A 398 -12.27 -18.64 -18.11
N GLY A 399 -12.11 -18.83 -19.42
CA GLY A 399 -11.34 -17.95 -20.31
C GLY A 399 -9.81 -18.08 -20.15
N PHE A 400 -9.31 -19.08 -19.42
CA PHE A 400 -7.88 -19.20 -19.12
C PHE A 400 -7.45 -20.64 -18.87
N ASP A 401 -6.51 -21.13 -19.68
CA ASP A 401 -5.93 -22.46 -19.51
C ASP A 401 -4.51 -22.36 -18.96
N VAL A 402 -4.17 -23.31 -18.09
CA VAL A 402 -2.82 -23.46 -17.54
C VAL A 402 -2.34 -24.90 -17.73
N ALA A 403 -1.33 -25.09 -18.56
CA ALA A 403 -0.61 -26.36 -18.63
C ALA A 403 0.49 -26.38 -17.57
N VAL A 404 0.46 -27.38 -16.69
CA VAL A 404 1.34 -27.46 -15.52
C VAL A 404 2.39 -28.54 -15.72
N GLN A 405 3.66 -28.17 -15.59
CA GLN A 405 4.78 -29.11 -15.54
C GLN A 405 5.37 -29.05 -14.13
N THR A 406 5.41 -30.17 -13.42
CA THR A 406 5.82 -30.19 -12.01
C THR A 406 6.55 -31.47 -11.63
N ASP A 407 7.51 -31.34 -10.71
CA ASP A 407 8.17 -32.46 -10.04
C ASP A 407 7.55 -32.83 -8.68
N ALA A 408 6.42 -32.20 -8.30
CA ALA A 408 5.78 -32.45 -7.03
C ALA A 408 5.46 -33.93 -6.80
N LYS A 409 5.64 -34.39 -5.57
CA LYS A 409 5.38 -35.78 -5.17
C LYS A 409 3.89 -36.06 -5.00
N GLY A 410 3.11 -35.05 -4.64
CA GLY A 410 1.66 -35.17 -4.47
C GLY A 410 0.91 -33.91 -4.90
N PHE A 411 -0.39 -34.07 -5.09
CA PHE A 411 -1.29 -33.00 -5.50
C PHE A 411 -2.67 -33.17 -4.86
N THR A 412 -3.26 -32.07 -4.41
CA THR A 412 -4.65 -32.00 -3.97
C THR A 412 -5.30 -30.70 -4.44
N ALA A 413 -6.58 -30.75 -4.77
CA ALA A 413 -7.39 -29.57 -5.09
C ALA A 413 -8.65 -29.59 -4.21
N ILE A 414 -8.80 -28.59 -3.35
CA ILE A 414 -9.92 -28.52 -2.40
C ILE A 414 -10.62 -27.16 -2.48
N ARG A 415 -11.92 -27.11 -2.23
CA ARG A 415 -12.64 -25.84 -2.08
C ARG A 415 -12.52 -25.35 -0.64
N PRO A 416 -11.86 -24.21 -0.38
CA PRO A 416 -11.68 -23.71 0.99
C PRO A 416 -12.98 -23.13 1.54
N LYS A 417 -13.23 -23.30 2.84
CA LYS A 417 -14.44 -22.78 3.50
C LYS A 417 -14.50 -21.24 3.56
N ASN A 418 -13.35 -20.57 3.49
CA ASN A 418 -13.23 -19.12 3.67
C ASN A 418 -13.12 -18.33 2.36
N CYS A 419 -13.35 -18.95 1.21
CA CYS A 419 -13.47 -18.25 -0.07
C CYS A 419 -14.47 -18.97 -0.97
N GLY A 420 -15.66 -18.37 -1.14
CA GLY A 420 -16.62 -18.81 -2.14
C GLY A 420 -16.05 -18.62 -3.54
N GLY A 421 -16.10 -19.65 -4.37
CA GLY A 421 -15.54 -19.61 -5.73
C GLY A 421 -14.02 -19.81 -5.83
N CYS A 422 -13.35 -20.18 -4.73
CA CYS A 422 -11.94 -20.56 -4.77
C CYS A 422 -11.73 -22.08 -4.89
N VAL A 423 -10.57 -22.45 -5.43
CA VAL A 423 -9.93 -23.76 -5.29
C VAL A 423 -8.51 -23.55 -4.76
N ASP A 424 -8.16 -24.29 -3.71
CA ASP A 424 -6.79 -24.37 -3.19
C ASP A 424 -6.11 -25.61 -3.78
N ALA A 425 -5.19 -25.39 -4.72
CA ALA A 425 -4.34 -26.41 -5.32
C ALA A 425 -3.02 -26.50 -4.53
N THR A 426 -2.80 -27.63 -3.85
CA THR A 426 -1.58 -27.87 -3.06
C THR A 426 -0.72 -28.94 -3.74
N TYR A 427 0.50 -28.55 -4.09
CA TYR A 427 1.56 -29.42 -4.60
C TYR A 427 2.54 -29.73 -3.46
N THR A 428 2.77 -31.01 -3.16
CA THR A 428 3.58 -31.42 -2.01
C THR A 428 4.96 -31.90 -2.43
N GLY A 429 5.98 -31.55 -1.64
CA GLY A 429 7.38 -31.90 -1.93
C GLY A 429 7.86 -31.39 -3.30
N LEU A 430 7.54 -30.14 -3.62
CA LEU A 430 7.87 -29.47 -4.87
C LEU A 430 9.31 -28.93 -4.84
N HIS A 431 10.06 -29.12 -5.93
CA HIS A 431 11.28 -28.35 -6.20
C HIS A 431 11.07 -27.33 -7.33
N SER A 432 10.32 -27.69 -8.38
CA SER A 432 10.03 -26.80 -9.51
C SER A 432 8.65 -27.06 -10.13
N ILE A 433 7.92 -25.98 -10.41
CA ILE A 433 6.67 -25.99 -11.17
C ILE A 433 6.69 -24.88 -12.23
N ARG A 434 6.33 -25.24 -13.46
CA ARG A 434 6.06 -24.30 -14.55
C ARG A 434 4.58 -24.29 -14.84
N LEU A 435 3.99 -23.09 -14.75
CA LEU A 435 2.63 -22.79 -15.15
C LEU A 435 2.68 -22.12 -16.53
N ASN A 436 2.36 -22.86 -17.60
CA ASN A 436 2.26 -22.29 -18.94
C ASN A 436 0.84 -21.75 -19.16
N MET A 437 0.73 -20.44 -19.36
CA MET A 437 -0.53 -19.70 -19.26
C MET A 437 -1.03 -19.25 -20.63
N HIS A 438 -2.29 -19.54 -20.92
CA HIS A 438 -2.92 -19.23 -22.20
C HIS A 438 -4.32 -18.64 -21.99
N THR A 439 -4.58 -17.47 -22.57
CA THR A 439 -5.93 -16.90 -22.62
C THR A 439 -6.73 -17.58 -23.73
N ILE A 440 -7.94 -18.03 -23.43
CA ILE A 440 -8.86 -18.60 -24.41
C ILE A 440 -9.75 -17.45 -24.90
N GLN A 441 -9.72 -17.17 -26.20
CA GLN A 441 -10.60 -16.18 -26.82
C GLN A 441 -11.96 -16.77 -27.17
#